data_AF-A0A810MQH0-F1
#
_entry.id   AF-A0A810MQH0-F1
#
_cell.length_a   1.000
_cell.length_b   1.000
_cell.length_c   1.000
_cell.angle_alpha   90.00
_cell.angle_beta   90.00
_cell.angle_gamma   90.00
#
_symmetry.space_group_name_H-M   'P 1'
#
loop_
_entity.id
_entity.type
_entity.pdbx_description
1 polymer ?
#
loop_
_entity_poly.entity_id
_entity_poly.type
_entity_poly.pdbx_seq_one_letter_code
_entity_poly.pdbx_strand_id
1 'polypeptide(L)'
;MPGRVSDMSGTGGLADLKLVAAGGPARITFEPLGIAYEVAQDDFVLLRLEVGVIASIEINVWQNGISVWPPYPGDSEYIILDSGGDELIRLW
;
A
#
# COMPACT_ATOMS: atom_id res chain seq x y z
N MET A 1 -21.19 35.25 -23.69
CA MET A 1 -20.84 33.82 -23.48
C MET A 1 -20.39 33.68 -22.04
N PRO A 2 -21.11 33.02 -21.13
CA PRO A 2 -20.58 32.79 -19.79
C PRO A 2 -19.66 31.58 -19.86
N GLY A 3 -18.37 31.80 -19.53
CA GLY A 3 -17.39 30.73 -19.37
C GLY A 3 -17.75 29.89 -18.15
N ARG A 4 -17.69 28.57 -18.32
CA ARG A 4 -17.87 27.59 -17.25
C ARG A 4 -16.50 27.13 -16.79
N VAL A 5 -16.17 27.51 -15.56
CA VAL A 5 -15.19 26.86 -14.68
C VAL A 5 -15.97 26.71 -13.38
N SER A 6 -16.08 25.56 -12.72
CA SER A 6 -15.05 24.59 -12.32
C SER A 6 -15.77 23.35 -11.79
N ASP A 7 -15.20 22.17 -11.98
CA ASP A 7 -14.77 21.43 -10.80
C ASP A 7 -13.52 20.59 -11.12
N MET A 8 -12.58 20.64 -10.19
CA MET A 8 -11.27 19.98 -10.27
C MET A 8 -11.47 18.49 -10.08
N SER A 9 -11.32 17.67 -11.12
CA SER A 9 -10.86 16.30 -10.90
C SER A 9 -9.41 16.42 -10.45
N GLY A 10 -9.19 16.54 -9.13
CA GLY A 10 -7.86 16.42 -8.56
C GLY A 10 -7.24 15.17 -9.16
N THR A 11 -6.09 15.30 -9.80
CA THR A 11 -5.25 14.15 -10.13
C THR A 11 -4.95 13.48 -8.79
N GLY A 12 -5.71 12.45 -8.43
CA GLY A 12 -5.40 11.58 -7.32
C GLY A 12 -4.04 10.98 -7.63
N GLY A 13 -2.98 11.57 -7.09
CA GLY A 13 -1.63 11.05 -7.28
C GLY A 13 -1.58 9.66 -6.69
N LEU A 14 -0.85 8.75 -7.34
CA LEU A 14 -0.44 7.52 -6.69
C LEU A 14 0.79 7.79 -5.84
N ALA A 15 0.91 7.10 -4.73
CA ALA A 15 2.07 7.13 -3.87
C ALA A 15 2.43 5.73 -3.40
N ASP A 16 3.72 5.54 -3.15
CA ASP A 16 4.28 4.27 -2.70
C ASP A 16 4.61 4.39 -1.22
N LEU A 17 3.92 3.60 -0.40
CA LEU A 17 4.30 3.37 0.99
C LEU A 17 5.32 2.24 1.04
N LYS A 18 6.55 2.57 1.45
CA LYS A 18 7.65 1.60 1.57
C LYS A 18 7.66 0.95 2.95
N LEU A 19 7.60 -0.37 2.99
CA LEU A 19 7.61 -1.17 4.21
C LEU A 19 8.90 -1.99 4.26
N VAL A 20 9.83 -1.63 5.16
CA VAL A 20 11.22 -2.13 5.16
C VAL A 20 11.49 -3.00 6.39
N ALA A 21 12.16 -4.13 6.18
CA ALA A 21 12.65 -5.03 7.23
C ALA A 21 14.02 -4.57 7.77
N ALA A 22 14.06 -3.39 8.42
CA ALA A 22 15.31 -2.68 8.76
C ALA A 22 16.14 -3.29 9.90
N GLY A 23 15.58 -4.20 10.70
CA GLY A 23 16.22 -4.75 11.92
C GLY A 23 16.48 -6.25 11.87
N GLY A 24 16.17 -6.90 10.76
CA GLY A 24 16.15 -8.35 10.60
C GLY A 24 14.97 -8.78 9.72
N PRO A 25 14.86 -10.07 9.39
CA PRO A 25 13.73 -10.59 8.62
C PRO A 25 12.41 -10.27 9.30
N ALA A 26 11.41 -9.87 8.52
CA ALA A 26 10.11 -9.48 9.03
C ALA A 26 8.98 -10.01 8.15
N ARG A 27 7.86 -10.37 8.79
CA ARG A 27 6.63 -10.71 8.08
C ARG A 27 5.77 -9.48 7.89
N ILE A 28 5.32 -9.23 6.66
CA ILE A 28 4.35 -8.19 6.32
C ILE A 28 3.07 -8.87 5.88
N THR A 29 1.98 -8.64 6.61
CA THR A 29 0.66 -9.19 6.29
C THR A 29 -0.28 -8.06 5.84
N PHE A 30 -0.98 -8.25 4.73
CA PHE A 30 -2.00 -7.36 4.22
C PHE A 30 -3.39 -7.91 4.59
N GLU A 31 -4.12 -7.14 5.37
CA GLU A 31 -5.41 -7.50 5.96
C GLU A 31 -6.54 -6.64 5.37
N PRO A 32 -7.80 -7.13 5.30
CA PRO A 32 -8.26 -8.46 5.73
C PRO A 32 -8.01 -9.56 4.68
N LEU A 33 -7.23 -9.27 3.63
CA LEU A 33 -6.94 -10.24 2.56
C LEU A 33 -6.19 -11.49 3.06
N GLY A 34 -5.54 -11.41 4.22
CA GLY A 34 -4.76 -12.50 4.81
C GLY A 34 -3.49 -12.86 4.03
N ILE A 35 -3.01 -11.96 3.17
CA ILE A 35 -1.85 -12.21 2.31
C ILE A 35 -0.60 -11.78 3.06
N ALA A 36 0.43 -12.63 3.09
CA ALA A 36 1.64 -12.34 3.84
C ALA A 36 2.91 -12.62 3.04
N TYR A 37 3.91 -11.79 3.29
CA TYR A 37 5.25 -11.89 2.71
C TYR A 37 6.29 -11.96 3.84
N GLU A 38 7.21 -12.90 3.71
CA GLU A 38 8.45 -12.90 4.49
C GLU A 38 9.45 -12.02 3.75
N VAL A 39 9.89 -10.94 4.38
CA VAL A 39 10.82 -9.97 3.82
C VAL A 39 12.17 -10.17 4.49
N ALA A 40 13.21 -10.35 3.68
CA ALA A 40 14.58 -10.50 4.16
C ALA A 40 15.07 -9.21 4.83
N GLN A 41 16.08 -9.32 5.69
CA GLN A 41 16.70 -8.14 6.28
C GLN A 41 17.13 -7.13 5.20
N ASP A 42 16.86 -5.85 5.44
CA ASP A 42 17.15 -4.72 4.56
C ASP A 42 16.39 -4.72 3.21
N ASP A 43 15.50 -5.70 3.00
CA ASP A 43 14.58 -5.76 1.88
C ASP A 43 13.24 -5.07 2.20
N PHE A 44 12.37 -4.91 1.20
CA PHE A 44 11.11 -4.18 1.35
C PHE A 44 10.04 -4.63 0.36
N VAL A 45 8.79 -4.26 0.67
CA VAL A 45 7.68 -4.23 -0.28
C VAL A 45 7.14 -2.80 -0.39
N LEU A 46 6.48 -2.51 -1.51
CA LEU A 46 5.76 -1.25 -1.71
C LEU A 46 4.26 -1.52 -1.73
N LEU A 47 3.50 -0.71 -1.00
CA LEU A 47 2.07 -0.58 -1.19
C LEU A 47 1.82 0.68 -2.00
N ARG A 48 1.43 0.53 -3.26
CA ARG A 48 1.07 1.62 -4.17
C ARG A 48 -0.44 1.86 -4.10
N LEU A 49 -0.85 3.07 -3.77
CA LEU A 49 -2.26 3.45 -3.65
C LEU A 49 -2.47 4.94 -3.91
N GLU A 50 -3.72 5.39 -3.95
CA GLU A 50 -4.02 6.82 -4.07
C GLU A 50 -3.56 7.61 -2.84
N VAL A 51 -2.96 8.77 -3.05
CA VAL A 51 -2.46 9.65 -1.98
C VAL A 51 -3.57 10.00 -0.97
N GLY A 52 -4.81 10.14 -1.44
CA GLY A 52 -5.95 10.49 -0.61
C GLY A 52 -6.30 9.45 0.46
N VAL A 53 -5.88 8.18 0.28
CA VAL A 53 -6.23 7.08 1.18
C VAL A 53 -5.06 6.61 2.06
N ILE A 54 -3.86 7.19 1.90
CA ILE A 54 -2.72 6.83 2.77
C ILE A 54 -3.05 7.08 4.24
N ALA A 55 -3.75 8.17 4.54
CA ALA A 55 -4.10 8.54 5.91
C ALA A 55 -5.09 7.57 6.58
N SER A 56 -5.76 6.71 5.82
CA SER A 56 -6.66 5.68 6.37
C SER A 56 -6.00 4.32 6.55
N ILE A 57 -4.72 4.15 6.18
CA ILE A 57 -4.00 2.89 6.40
C ILE A 57 -3.74 2.71 7.89
N GLU A 58 -4.12 1.56 8.42
CA GLU A 58 -3.71 1.12 9.75
C GLU A 58 -2.50 0.18 9.65
N ILE A 59 -1.49 0.41 10.50
CA ILE A 59 -0.30 -0.44 10.59
C ILE A 59 -0.16 -0.89 12.04
N ASN A 60 -0.31 -2.19 12.26
CA ASN A 60 -0.09 -2.84 13.56
C ASN A 60 1.30 -3.48 13.58
N VAL A 61 2.14 -3.10 14.55
CA VAL A 61 3.53 -3.54 14.65
C VAL A 61 3.72 -4.54 15.79
N TRP A 62 4.50 -5.60 15.55
CA TRP A 62 4.91 -6.55 16.58
C TRP A 62 6.37 -6.98 16.43
N GLN A 63 6.82 -7.83 17.35
CA GLN A 63 8.18 -8.37 17.36
C GLN A 63 8.37 -9.26 16.11
N ASN A 64 8.99 -8.71 15.06
CA ASN A 64 9.30 -9.34 13.76
C ASN A 64 8.21 -9.26 12.68
N GLY A 65 7.32 -8.27 12.72
CA GLY A 65 6.41 -8.06 11.60
C GLY A 65 5.41 -6.93 11.78
N ILE A 66 4.59 -6.77 10.75
CA ILE A 66 3.49 -5.80 10.71
C ILE A 66 2.25 -6.40 10.02
N SER A 67 1.07 -5.93 10.42
CA SER A 67 -0.17 -6.06 9.66
C SER A 67 -0.51 -4.70 9.11
N VAL A 68 -0.74 -4.64 7.81
CA VAL A 68 -1.13 -3.44 7.07
C VAL A 68 -2.56 -3.63 6.62
N TRP A 69 -3.41 -2.70 7.01
CA TRP A 69 -4.82 -2.67 6.65
C TRP A 69 -5.05 -1.53 5.66
N PRO A 70 -4.87 -1.77 4.35
CA PRO A 70 -5.34 -0.83 3.33
C PRO A 70 -6.87 -0.70 3.36
N PRO A 71 -7.43 0.30 2.66
CA PRO A 71 -8.87 0.38 2.41
C PRO A 71 -9.43 -0.94 1.89
N TYR A 72 -10.69 -1.22 2.20
CA TYR A 72 -11.33 -2.46 1.76
C TYR A 72 -11.32 -2.54 0.22
N PRO A 73 -11.11 -3.72 -0.38
CA PRO A 73 -11.20 -3.88 -1.83
C PRO A 73 -12.54 -3.34 -2.36
N GLY A 74 -12.47 -2.36 -3.27
CA GLY A 74 -13.64 -1.64 -3.81
C GLY A 74 -13.83 -0.22 -3.27
N ASP A 75 -13.22 0.15 -2.14
CA ASP A 75 -13.18 1.54 -1.66
C ASP A 75 -12.03 2.33 -2.29
N SER A 76 -10.91 1.66 -2.57
CA SER A 76 -9.76 2.19 -3.31
C SER A 76 -8.98 1.04 -3.94
N GLU A 77 -8.38 1.32 -5.10
CA GLU A 77 -7.41 0.42 -5.72
C GLU A 77 -6.06 0.53 -5.00
N TYR A 78 -5.37 -0.60 -4.85
CA TYR A 78 -3.99 -0.66 -4.38
C TYR A 78 -3.25 -1.84 -5.00
N ILE A 79 -1.93 -1.72 -5.10
CA ILE A 79 -1.04 -2.72 -5.66
C ILE A 79 0.09 -2.97 -4.67
N ILE A 80 0.43 -4.24 -4.48
CA ILE A 80 1.57 -4.64 -3.65
C ILE A 80 2.71 -5.04 -4.59
N LEU A 81 3.85 -4.38 -4.46
CA LEU A 81 5.04 -4.60 -5.28
C LEU A 81 6.18 -5.14 -4.41
N ASP A 82 7.02 -5.98 -4.98
CA ASP A 82 8.31 -6.34 -4.37
C ASP A 82 9.34 -5.21 -4.51
N SER A 83 10.55 -5.47 -4.03
CA SER A 83 11.67 -4.52 -4.12
C SER A 83 12.24 -4.33 -5.52
N GLY A 84 11.92 -5.24 -6.46
CA GLY A 84 12.18 -5.09 -7.90
C GLY A 84 11.15 -4.23 -8.62
N GLY A 85 10.00 -3.97 -7.99
CA GLY A 85 8.86 -3.26 -8.56
C GLY A 85 7.87 -4.17 -9.28
N ASP A 86 8.01 -5.48 -9.14
CA ASP A 86 7.09 -6.46 -9.70
C ASP A 86 5.89 -6.66 -8.77
N GLU A 87 4.71 -6.77 -9.35
CA GLU A 87 3.46 -6.96 -8.62
C GLU A 87 3.42 -8.35 -7.95
N LEU A 88 3.30 -8.35 -6.62
CA LEU A 88 3.26 -9.57 -5.80
C LEU A 88 1.86 -10.18 -5.70
N ILE A 89 0.80 -9.44 -6.03
CA ILE A 89 -0.60 -9.89 -6.03
C ILE A 89 -1.32 -9.39 -7.27
N ARG A 90 -1.83 -10.33 -8.06
CA ARG A 90 -2.97 -10.13 -8.96
C ARG A 90 -4.24 -10.64 -8.27
N LEU A 91 -5.12 -9.76 -7.81
CA LEU A 91 -6.48 -10.15 -7.39
C LEU A 91 -7.30 -10.47 -8.67
N TRP A 92 -8.03 -11.58 -8.67
CA TRP A 92 -9.00 -11.98 -9.71
C TRP A 92 -10.41 -11.90 -9.12
#